data_AF-A0A2A9GZS2-F1
#
_entry.id   AF-A0A2A9GZS2-F1
#
_cell.length_a   1.000
_cell.length_b   1.000
_cell.length_c   1.000
_cell.angle_alpha   90.00
_cell.angle_beta   90.00
_cell.angle_gamma   90.00
#
_symmetry.space_group_name_H-M   'P 1'
#
loop_
_entity.id
_entity.type
_entity.pdbx_description
1 polymer ?
#
loop_
_entity_poly.entity_id
_entity_poly.type
_entity_poly.pdbx_seq_one_letter_code
_entity_poly.pdbx_strand_id
1 'polypeptide(L)'
;MSTVTRPGDSAPASSPTTSAPKPRRPRWLALPLIVVGILLLVSVPFWVAPYPVLLLSRILSFALLVISVDLLTGYTGLPTLGQVAYFGAGAYTAGLVGIHLSTNAFLQLLLGTLVAAALALVTGAVAVRTNGFVFLMVTLAITELANRQADSMTAVTGGSNGLSGIPAVTLTPGGEPLRLAGLVYFWVLFVFLIGLALAIVLVRSPLGRSMRGVRDAESRLHALGQRSYPVKLMAYTFAGAIAGMAGTAWTAQARFFSPGDMAFSLAAIALLSVVLGGAGTLWGPILAAAIVIFIRDYVGAMVNGHGATILGLLFVVAVFALPRGIAGLVRRRRGPTLAVAGEGDAGVEGAK
;
A
#
# COMPACT_ATOMS: atom_id res chain seq x y z
N MET A 1 69.94 -29.39 -27.54
CA MET A 1 68.83 -29.60 -28.51
C MET A 1 67.61 -28.94 -27.91
N SER A 2 67.31 -27.72 -28.35
CA SER A 2 66.31 -26.80 -27.79
C SER A 2 64.92 -27.08 -28.37
N THR A 3 63.98 -27.54 -27.55
CA THR A 3 62.56 -27.63 -27.93
C THR A 3 61.89 -26.27 -27.78
N VAL A 4 61.64 -25.66 -28.94
CA VAL A 4 60.86 -24.44 -29.17
C VAL A 4 59.40 -24.70 -28.80
N THR A 5 58.86 -23.99 -27.82
CA THR A 5 57.42 -23.90 -27.57
C THR A 5 56.81 -22.86 -28.52
N ARG A 6 55.82 -23.27 -29.31
CA ARG A 6 55.02 -22.38 -30.18
C ARG A 6 54.11 -21.49 -29.31
N PRO A 7 54.07 -20.17 -29.54
CA PRO A 7 53.01 -19.33 -29.01
C PRO A 7 51.84 -19.36 -30.00
N GLY A 8 50.72 -19.97 -29.61
CA GLY A 8 49.58 -20.08 -30.51
C GLY A 8 48.39 -20.78 -29.89
N ASP A 9 47.82 -20.19 -28.84
CA ASP A 9 46.41 -20.36 -28.46
C ASP A 9 45.95 -19.04 -27.81
N SER A 10 45.68 -18.05 -28.66
CA SER A 10 44.90 -16.89 -28.24
C SER A 10 43.44 -17.30 -28.31
N ALA A 11 42.84 -17.51 -27.13
CA ALA A 11 41.39 -17.65 -27.01
C ALA A 11 40.71 -16.47 -27.73
N PRO A 12 39.68 -16.69 -28.55
CA PRO A 12 39.01 -15.60 -29.23
C PRO A 12 38.38 -14.69 -28.17
N ALA A 13 38.81 -13.42 -28.18
CA ALA A 13 38.22 -12.37 -27.37
C ALA A 13 36.72 -12.34 -27.61
N SER A 14 35.93 -12.66 -26.58
CA SER A 14 34.48 -12.52 -26.62
C SER A 14 34.14 -11.05 -26.84
N SER A 15 33.67 -10.74 -28.05
CA SER A 15 33.16 -9.41 -28.38
C SER A 15 32.12 -9.00 -27.34
N PRO A 16 32.18 -7.77 -26.79
CA PRO A 16 31.15 -7.29 -25.88
C PRO A 16 29.84 -7.24 -26.66
N THR A 17 28.94 -8.19 -26.38
CA THR A 17 27.60 -8.24 -26.96
C THR A 17 26.90 -6.96 -26.55
N THR A 18 26.86 -5.99 -27.47
CA THR A 18 26.21 -4.71 -27.26
C THR A 18 24.72 -5.00 -27.21
N SER A 19 24.18 -5.24 -26.02
CA SER A 19 22.76 -5.51 -25.85
C SER A 19 22.00 -4.30 -26.38
N ALA A 20 21.28 -4.48 -27.48
CA ALA A 20 20.49 -3.42 -28.10
C ALA A 20 19.53 -2.82 -27.05
N PRO A 21 19.40 -1.49 -26.95
CA PRO A 21 18.50 -0.87 -26.00
C PRO A 21 17.07 -1.34 -26.28
N LYS A 22 16.46 -2.06 -25.32
CA LYS A 22 15.06 -2.52 -25.40
C LYS A 22 14.16 -1.33 -25.75
N PRO A 23 13.27 -1.44 -26.76
CA PRO A 23 12.39 -0.35 -27.14
C PRO A 23 11.50 0.02 -25.95
N ARG A 24 11.66 1.26 -25.46
CA ARG A 24 10.79 1.84 -24.44
C ARG A 24 9.39 1.92 -25.03
N ARG A 25 8.51 0.99 -24.63
CA ARG A 25 7.08 1.04 -24.99
C ARG A 25 6.57 2.47 -24.73
N PRO A 26 5.90 3.09 -25.70
CA PRO A 26 5.71 4.51 -25.65
C PRO A 26 4.60 4.84 -24.63
N ARG A 27 4.87 5.81 -23.76
CA ARG A 27 4.07 6.17 -22.58
C ARG A 27 2.61 6.53 -22.91
N TRP A 28 2.33 6.90 -24.15
CA TRP A 28 0.99 7.27 -24.62
C TRP A 28 0.00 6.11 -24.69
N LEU A 29 0.43 4.83 -24.69
CA LEU A 29 -0.47 3.67 -24.60
C LEU A 29 -0.95 3.37 -23.17
N ALA A 30 -0.24 3.85 -22.15
CA ALA A 30 -0.64 3.68 -20.75
C ALA A 30 -1.65 4.75 -20.29
N LEU A 31 -1.59 5.96 -20.87
CA LEU A 31 -2.53 7.04 -20.59
C LEU A 31 -4.00 6.68 -20.86
N PRO A 32 -4.39 6.15 -22.04
CA PRO A 32 -5.79 5.86 -22.35
C PRO A 32 -6.35 4.77 -21.44
N LEU A 33 -5.54 3.78 -21.05
CA LEU A 33 -5.98 2.73 -20.12
C LEU A 33 -6.30 3.28 -18.72
N ILE A 34 -5.51 4.25 -18.24
CA ILE A 34 -5.75 4.93 -16.97
C ILE A 34 -7.00 5.81 -17.07
N VAL A 35 -7.15 6.56 -18.16
CA VAL A 35 -8.32 7.41 -18.41
C VAL A 35 -9.59 6.57 -18.47
N VAL A 36 -9.58 5.45 -19.21
CA VAL A 36 -10.71 4.50 -19.28
C VAL A 36 -11.02 3.92 -17.90
N GLY A 37 -10.00 3.54 -17.12
CA GLY A 37 -10.20 3.04 -15.76
C GLY A 37 -10.86 4.08 -14.82
N ILE A 38 -10.43 5.34 -14.90
CA ILE A 38 -11.03 6.45 -14.14
C ILE A 38 -12.46 6.69 -14.60
N LEU A 39 -12.71 6.71 -15.93
CA LEU A 39 -14.03 6.93 -16.49
C LEU A 39 -15.02 5.84 -16.05
N LEU A 40 -14.55 4.59 -16.00
CA LEU A 40 -15.34 3.46 -15.53
C LEU A 40 -15.70 3.64 -14.05
N LEU A 41 -14.74 4.00 -13.19
CA LEU A 41 -15.02 4.29 -11.78
C LEU A 41 -16.02 5.44 -11.60
N VAL A 42 -15.86 6.53 -12.34
CA VAL A 42 -16.78 7.67 -12.30
C VAL A 42 -18.20 7.27 -12.73
N SER A 43 -18.33 6.32 -13.66
CA SER A 43 -19.63 5.88 -14.14
C SER A 43 -20.42 5.03 -13.13
N VAL A 44 -19.78 4.40 -12.15
CA VAL A 44 -20.42 3.38 -11.29
C VAL A 44 -21.71 3.86 -10.61
N PRO A 45 -21.79 5.05 -9.97
CA PRO A 45 -22.98 5.46 -9.24
C PRO A 45 -24.22 5.68 -10.12
N PHE A 46 -24.06 5.78 -11.44
CA PHE A 46 -25.16 5.99 -12.38
C PHE A 46 -25.87 4.67 -12.77
N TRP A 47 -25.21 3.54 -12.60
CA TRP A 47 -25.71 2.23 -13.07
C TRP A 47 -26.00 1.26 -11.93
N VAL A 48 -25.57 1.59 -10.70
CA VAL A 48 -25.52 0.63 -9.59
C VAL A 48 -26.31 1.15 -8.39
N ALA A 49 -26.99 0.23 -7.70
CA ALA A 49 -27.75 0.50 -6.49
C ALA A 49 -26.87 1.10 -5.36
N PRO A 50 -27.47 1.75 -4.33
CA PRO A 50 -26.71 2.43 -3.27
C PRO A 50 -25.77 1.54 -2.46
N TYR A 51 -26.15 0.29 -2.20
CA TYR A 51 -25.35 -0.62 -1.36
C TYR A 51 -23.99 -0.97 -1.99
N PRO A 52 -23.90 -1.46 -3.25
CA PRO A 52 -22.61 -1.68 -3.88
C PRO A 52 -21.77 -0.40 -4.06
N VAL A 53 -22.40 0.78 -4.18
CA VAL A 53 -21.68 2.06 -4.22
C VAL A 53 -20.96 2.33 -2.90
N LEU A 54 -21.61 2.09 -1.76
CA LEU A 54 -20.97 2.21 -0.44
C LEU A 54 -19.86 1.16 -0.24
N LEU A 55 -20.07 -0.07 -0.73
CA LEU A 55 -19.05 -1.10 -0.73
C LEU A 55 -17.84 -0.68 -1.57
N LEU A 56 -18.06 -0.06 -2.73
CA LEU A 56 -16.97 0.41 -3.58
C LEU A 56 -16.20 1.57 -2.94
N SER A 57 -16.88 2.52 -2.27
CA SER A 57 -16.20 3.53 -1.46
C SER A 57 -15.29 2.88 -0.42
N ARG A 58 -15.76 1.82 0.24
CA ARG A 58 -15.00 1.06 1.24
C ARG A 58 -13.77 0.40 0.63
N ILE A 59 -13.92 -0.18 -0.55
CA ILE A 59 -12.81 -0.73 -1.34
C ILE A 59 -11.78 0.35 -1.64
N LEU A 60 -12.19 1.54 -2.10
CA LEU A 60 -11.29 2.64 -2.44
C LEU A 60 -10.52 3.15 -1.21
N SER A 61 -11.21 3.35 -0.09
CA SER A 61 -10.59 3.77 1.17
C SER A 61 -9.58 2.73 1.65
N PHE A 62 -9.95 1.44 1.63
CA PHE A 62 -9.03 0.36 1.98
C PHE A 62 -7.86 0.24 0.98
N ALA A 63 -8.10 0.46 -0.32
CA ALA A 63 -7.05 0.44 -1.33
C ALA A 63 -5.97 1.51 -1.08
N LEU A 64 -6.34 2.72 -0.62
CA LEU A 64 -5.36 3.72 -0.20
C LEU A 64 -4.51 3.24 0.98
N LEU A 65 -5.12 2.58 1.96
CA LEU A 65 -4.38 1.98 3.07
C LEU A 65 -3.39 0.92 2.58
N VAL A 66 -3.82 0.02 1.69
CA VAL A 66 -2.95 -1.01 1.10
C VAL A 66 -1.84 -0.38 0.26
N ILE A 67 -2.10 0.71 -0.47
CA ILE A 67 -1.06 1.48 -1.20
C ILE A 67 -0.04 2.06 -0.22
N SER A 68 -0.48 2.61 0.91
CA SER A 68 0.42 3.11 1.96
C SER A 68 1.33 2.00 2.49
N VAL A 69 0.77 0.80 2.77
CA VAL A 69 1.55 -0.36 3.18
C VAL A 69 2.51 -0.82 2.07
N ASP A 70 2.10 -0.79 0.80
CA ASP A 70 2.95 -1.14 -0.35
C ASP A 70 4.10 -0.15 -0.58
N LEU A 71 3.91 1.13 -0.26
CA LEU A 71 5.00 2.11 -0.35
C LEU A 71 6.18 1.74 0.56
N LEU A 72 5.92 1.19 1.74
CA LEU A 72 6.97 0.74 2.64
C LEU A 72 7.43 -0.69 2.31
N THR A 73 6.51 -1.63 2.29
CA THR A 73 6.85 -3.05 2.08
C THR A 73 7.40 -3.30 0.67
N GLY A 74 6.77 -2.70 -0.33
CA GLY A 74 7.07 -2.87 -1.74
C GLY A 74 8.13 -1.93 -2.28
N TYR A 75 8.16 -0.65 -1.91
CA TYR A 75 9.16 0.27 -2.48
C TYR A 75 10.41 0.46 -1.61
N THR A 76 10.30 0.46 -0.28
CA THR A 76 11.46 0.61 0.61
C THR A 76 12.02 -0.70 1.15
N GLY A 77 11.28 -1.81 1.02
CA GLY A 77 11.68 -3.11 1.57
C GLY A 77 11.47 -3.24 3.07
N LEU A 78 10.63 -2.39 3.66
CA LEU A 78 10.36 -2.37 5.09
C LEU A 78 8.96 -2.95 5.37
N PRO A 79 8.85 -4.24 5.76
CA PRO A 79 7.55 -4.84 6.07
C PRO A 79 6.94 -4.18 7.31
N THR A 80 5.72 -3.66 7.21
CA THR A 80 5.09 -2.86 8.27
C THR A 80 3.68 -3.31 8.59
N LEU A 81 3.33 -3.26 9.87
CA LEU A 81 1.96 -3.34 10.37
C LEU A 81 1.48 -2.00 10.93
N GLY A 82 2.33 -0.98 10.92
CA GLY A 82 2.11 0.32 11.59
C GLY A 82 1.12 1.26 10.90
N GLN A 83 0.85 1.05 9.61
CA GLN A 83 0.05 2.01 8.84
C GLN A 83 -1.40 2.11 9.32
N VAL A 84 -1.91 1.06 9.96
CA VAL A 84 -3.25 1.05 10.55
C VAL A 84 -3.37 2.04 11.71
N ALA A 85 -2.29 2.30 12.46
CA ALA A 85 -2.27 3.34 13.49
C ALA A 85 -2.56 4.73 12.89
N TYR A 86 -1.92 5.06 11.76
CA TYR A 86 -2.10 6.36 11.09
C TYR A 86 -3.43 6.47 10.35
N PHE A 87 -3.93 5.35 9.82
CA PHE A 87 -5.30 5.23 9.32
C PHE A 87 -6.31 5.55 10.42
N GLY A 88 -6.17 4.94 11.60
CA GLY A 88 -7.00 5.25 12.76
C GLY A 88 -6.86 6.71 13.19
N ALA A 89 -5.64 7.24 13.27
CA ALA A 89 -5.44 8.64 13.63
C ALA A 89 -6.13 9.62 12.66
N GLY A 90 -6.02 9.38 11.34
CA GLY A 90 -6.73 10.16 10.33
C GLY A 90 -8.25 10.04 10.47
N ALA A 91 -8.76 8.84 10.68
CA ALA A 91 -10.18 8.55 10.87
C ALA A 91 -10.77 9.26 12.10
N TYR A 92 -10.09 9.18 13.25
CA TYR A 92 -10.48 9.89 14.47
C TYR A 92 -10.39 11.40 14.32
N THR A 93 -9.31 11.91 13.71
CA THR A 93 -9.17 13.35 13.48
C THR A 93 -10.31 13.88 12.61
N ALA A 94 -10.64 13.22 11.51
CA ALA A 94 -11.76 13.61 10.65
C ALA A 94 -13.10 13.56 11.39
N GLY A 95 -13.35 12.51 12.18
CA GLY A 95 -14.56 12.38 12.99
C GLY A 95 -14.70 13.47 14.04
N LEU A 96 -13.62 13.76 14.79
CA LEU A 96 -13.61 14.79 15.83
C LEU A 96 -13.77 16.19 15.27
N VAL A 97 -13.08 16.49 14.16
CA VAL A 97 -13.26 17.75 13.43
C VAL A 97 -14.70 17.85 12.95
N GLY A 98 -15.28 16.77 12.43
CA GLY A 98 -16.68 16.72 12.00
C GLY A 98 -17.67 17.04 13.12
N ILE A 99 -17.47 16.49 14.31
CA ILE A 99 -18.37 16.64 15.46
C ILE A 99 -18.22 18.02 16.12
N HIS A 100 -16.98 18.49 16.33
CA HIS A 100 -16.71 19.63 17.20
C HIS A 100 -16.33 20.92 16.47
N LEU A 101 -15.81 20.85 15.25
CA LEU A 101 -15.17 22.00 14.59
C LEU A 101 -15.85 22.40 13.27
N SER A 102 -15.95 21.48 12.31
CA SER A 102 -16.53 21.76 11.00
C SER A 102 -16.88 20.49 10.23
N THR A 103 -17.99 20.54 9.50
CA THR A 103 -18.39 19.51 8.54
C THR A 103 -17.65 19.59 7.20
N ASN A 104 -16.76 20.58 7.03
CA ASN A 104 -16.05 20.78 5.77
C ASN A 104 -15.10 19.62 5.46
N ALA A 105 -15.33 18.97 4.31
CA ALA A 105 -14.64 17.76 3.90
C ALA A 105 -13.14 17.99 3.67
N PHE A 106 -12.77 19.14 3.08
CA PHE A 106 -11.36 19.48 2.83
C PHE A 106 -10.59 19.77 4.11
N LEU A 107 -11.24 20.41 5.08
CA LEU A 107 -10.63 20.65 6.40
C LEU A 107 -10.36 19.32 7.13
N GLN A 108 -11.35 18.41 7.13
CA GLN A 108 -11.19 17.09 7.72
C GLN A 108 -10.10 16.27 7.04
N LEU A 109 -10.03 16.31 5.70
CA LEU A 109 -8.97 15.67 4.93
C LEU A 109 -7.60 16.24 5.29
N LEU A 110 -7.46 17.57 5.29
CA LEU A 110 -6.19 18.25 5.57
C LEU A 110 -5.71 17.94 6.99
N LEU A 111 -6.55 18.16 8.00
CA LEU A 111 -6.19 17.93 9.40
C LEU A 111 -5.92 16.45 9.67
N GLY A 112 -6.75 15.54 9.17
CA GLY A 112 -6.53 14.11 9.35
C GLY A 112 -5.23 13.62 8.69
N THR A 113 -4.90 14.15 7.51
CA THR A 113 -3.62 13.85 6.84
C THR A 113 -2.43 14.42 7.60
N LEU A 114 -2.52 15.66 8.08
CA LEU A 114 -1.43 16.31 8.82
C LEU A 114 -1.17 15.65 10.17
N VAL A 115 -2.21 15.30 10.92
CA VAL A 115 -2.07 14.58 12.21
C VAL A 115 -1.45 13.20 11.98
N ALA A 116 -1.94 12.45 10.98
CA ALA A 116 -1.37 11.16 10.63
C ALA A 116 0.09 11.26 10.19
N ALA A 117 0.44 12.26 9.37
CA ALA A 117 1.82 12.53 8.96
C ALA A 117 2.73 12.92 10.13
N ALA A 118 2.24 13.76 11.05
CA ALA A 118 3.00 14.17 12.23
C ALA A 118 3.27 12.98 13.16
N LEU A 119 2.25 12.15 13.43
CA LEU A 119 2.41 10.92 14.22
C LEU A 119 3.37 9.94 13.54
N ALA A 120 3.26 9.77 12.22
CA ALA A 120 4.18 8.94 11.45
C ALA A 120 5.61 9.47 11.46
N LEU A 121 5.81 10.80 11.44
CA LEU A 121 7.13 11.40 11.55
C LEU A 121 7.77 11.12 12.92
N VAL A 122 7.02 11.33 14.00
CA VAL A 122 7.49 11.13 15.38
C VAL A 122 7.83 9.65 15.63
N THR A 123 6.87 8.76 15.36
CA THR A 123 7.07 7.32 15.55
C THR A 123 8.08 6.73 14.55
N GLY A 124 8.08 7.24 13.32
CA GLY A 124 9.03 6.88 12.27
C GLY A 124 10.47 7.18 12.64
N ALA A 125 10.73 8.28 13.37
CA ALA A 125 12.08 8.65 13.81
C ALA A 125 12.75 7.56 14.69
N VAL A 126 11.92 6.78 15.39
CA VAL A 126 12.33 5.62 16.19
C VAL A 126 12.28 4.34 15.35
N ALA A 127 11.15 4.08 14.69
CA ALA A 127 10.91 2.83 13.98
C ALA A 127 11.95 2.55 12.89
N VAL A 128 12.26 3.54 12.05
CA VAL A 128 13.13 3.34 10.87
C VAL A 128 14.61 3.14 11.19
N ARG A 129 14.98 3.19 12.48
CA ARG A 129 16.32 2.80 12.96
C ARG A 129 16.49 1.28 12.99
N THR A 130 15.38 0.55 12.98
CA THR A 130 15.35 -0.92 12.98
C THR A 130 15.16 -1.46 11.58
N ASN A 131 15.53 -2.72 11.35
CA ASN A 131 15.47 -3.38 10.05
C ASN A 131 14.80 -4.75 10.14
N GLY A 132 14.29 -5.23 9.00
CA GLY A 132 13.76 -6.58 8.86
C GLY A 132 12.59 -6.87 9.80
N PHE A 133 12.65 -8.01 10.48
CA PHE A 133 11.59 -8.46 11.39
C PHE A 133 11.43 -7.56 12.62
N VAL A 134 12.51 -6.95 13.12
CA VAL A 134 12.44 -6.04 14.26
C VAL A 134 11.59 -4.80 13.93
N PHE A 135 11.72 -4.28 12.70
CA PHE A 135 10.88 -3.19 12.23
C PHE A 135 9.39 -3.56 12.21
N LEU A 136 9.08 -4.80 11.78
CA LEU A 136 7.72 -5.31 11.82
C LEU A 136 7.18 -5.33 13.26
N MET A 137 7.94 -5.86 14.22
CA MET A 137 7.55 -5.91 15.63
C MET A 137 7.34 -4.53 16.25
N VAL A 138 8.23 -3.57 15.96
CA VAL A 138 8.11 -2.19 16.45
C VAL A 138 6.84 -1.54 15.86
N THR A 139 6.56 -1.75 14.58
CA THR A 139 5.36 -1.17 13.95
C THR A 139 4.05 -1.83 14.41
N LEU A 140 4.09 -3.11 14.76
CA LEU A 140 2.98 -3.78 15.45
C LEU A 140 2.74 -3.14 16.81
N ALA A 141 3.80 -2.95 17.61
CA ALA A 141 3.71 -2.29 18.91
C ALA A 141 3.13 -0.88 18.81
N ILE A 142 3.50 -0.11 17.79
CA ILE A 142 2.91 1.23 17.53
C ILE A 142 1.40 1.13 17.28
N THR A 143 0.96 0.14 16.50
CA THR A 143 -0.47 -0.06 16.20
C THR A 143 -1.25 -0.45 17.45
N GLU A 144 -0.75 -1.41 18.22
CA GLU A 144 -1.39 -1.83 19.47
C GLU A 144 -1.39 -0.72 20.51
N LEU A 145 -0.32 0.07 20.62
CA LEU A 145 -0.29 1.22 21.51
C LEU A 145 -1.32 2.29 21.09
N ALA A 146 -1.42 2.58 19.80
CA ALA A 146 -2.43 3.51 19.28
C ALA A 146 -3.87 3.00 19.56
N ASN A 147 -4.08 1.69 19.39
CA ASN A 147 -5.36 1.04 19.68
C ASN A 147 -5.73 1.18 21.16
N ARG A 148 -4.82 0.80 22.07
CA ARG A 148 -5.02 0.93 23.52
C ARG A 148 -5.18 2.38 23.97
N GLN A 149 -4.49 3.31 23.32
CA GLN A 149 -4.66 4.72 23.59
C GLN A 149 -6.06 5.20 23.18
N ALA A 150 -6.55 4.76 22.02
CA ALA A 150 -7.90 5.08 21.57
C ALA A 150 -8.97 4.43 22.45
N ASP A 151 -8.77 3.20 22.94
CA ASP A 151 -9.69 2.55 23.88
C ASP A 151 -9.78 3.28 25.23
N SER A 152 -8.64 3.77 25.75
CA SER A 152 -8.60 4.44 27.06
C SER A 152 -9.14 5.87 27.04
N MET A 153 -9.12 6.56 25.89
CA MET A 153 -9.54 7.97 25.77
C MET A 153 -11.06 8.13 25.61
N THR A 154 -11.85 7.64 26.57
CA THR A 154 -13.32 7.67 26.50
C THR A 154 -13.91 9.05 26.20
N ALA A 155 -13.34 10.12 26.75
CA ALA A 155 -13.81 11.49 26.55
C ALA A 155 -13.60 12.04 25.13
N VAL A 156 -12.61 11.50 24.39
CA VAL A 156 -12.25 12.00 23.06
C VAL A 156 -12.70 11.02 21.99
N THR A 157 -12.30 9.77 22.07
CA THR A 157 -12.55 8.75 21.02
C THR A 157 -13.85 7.98 21.20
N GLY A 158 -14.54 8.16 22.34
CA GLY A 158 -15.65 7.30 22.76
C GLY A 158 -15.20 5.98 23.38
N GLY A 159 -13.89 5.74 23.48
CA GLY A 159 -13.31 4.51 24.01
C GLY A 159 -13.75 3.28 23.22
N SER A 160 -14.08 2.20 23.93
CA SER A 160 -14.54 0.93 23.33
C SER A 160 -15.83 1.05 22.50
N ASN A 161 -16.65 2.08 22.75
CA ASN A 161 -17.87 2.33 21.96
C ASN A 161 -17.56 2.93 20.58
N GLY A 162 -16.35 3.47 20.39
CA GLY A 162 -15.97 4.20 19.20
C GLY A 162 -16.66 5.56 19.07
N LEU A 163 -16.28 6.26 18.01
CA LEU A 163 -16.80 7.57 17.68
C LEU A 163 -18.02 7.41 16.78
N SER A 164 -19.18 7.80 17.31
CA SER A 164 -20.47 7.75 16.60
C SER A 164 -21.05 9.15 16.43
N GLY A 165 -22.12 9.28 15.63
CA GLY A 165 -22.77 10.57 15.38
C GLY A 165 -21.98 11.51 14.47
N ILE A 166 -21.04 10.98 13.68
CA ILE A 166 -20.21 11.78 12.77
C ILE A 166 -21.11 12.36 11.67
N PRO A 167 -21.20 13.71 11.55
CA PRO A 167 -22.09 14.32 10.58
C PRO A 167 -21.60 14.06 9.15
N ALA A 168 -22.54 14.16 8.21
CA ALA A 168 -22.22 14.09 6.79
C ALA A 168 -21.28 15.24 6.39
N VAL A 169 -20.25 14.92 5.61
CA VAL A 169 -19.31 15.91 5.08
C VAL A 169 -19.98 16.89 4.11
N THR A 170 -19.53 18.13 4.12
CA THR A 170 -19.96 19.22 3.22
C THR A 170 -18.77 19.67 2.36
N LEU A 171 -18.99 19.96 1.07
CA LEU A 171 -17.91 20.40 0.16
C LEU A 171 -17.56 21.87 0.37
N THR A 172 -18.57 22.70 0.58
CA THR A 172 -18.44 24.12 0.91
C THR A 172 -18.78 24.36 2.38
N PRO A 173 -18.14 25.33 3.06
CA PRO A 173 -18.53 25.71 4.41
C PRO A 173 -20.03 26.10 4.43
N GLY A 174 -20.84 25.37 5.19
CA GLY A 174 -22.31 25.59 5.26
C GLY A 174 -23.10 25.07 4.06
N GLY A 175 -22.48 24.32 3.14
CA GLY A 175 -23.18 23.71 2.00
C GLY A 175 -24.03 22.50 2.38
N GLU A 176 -24.72 21.95 1.37
CA GLU A 176 -25.56 20.76 1.55
C GLU A 176 -24.74 19.54 1.98
N PRO A 177 -25.19 18.80 3.02
CA PRO A 177 -24.53 17.58 3.47
C PRO A 177 -24.59 16.48 2.41
N LEU A 178 -23.44 15.85 2.16
CA LEU A 178 -23.32 14.71 1.25
C LEU A 178 -24.02 13.48 1.87
N ARG A 179 -25.32 13.35 1.63
CA ARG A 179 -26.16 12.25 2.15
C ARG A 179 -26.34 11.11 1.16
N LEU A 180 -26.35 11.41 -0.13
CA LEU A 180 -26.51 10.39 -1.17
C LEU A 180 -25.23 9.56 -1.29
N ALA A 181 -25.40 8.24 -1.38
CA ALA A 181 -24.28 7.29 -1.53
C ALA A 181 -23.37 7.64 -2.72
N GLY A 182 -23.94 8.09 -3.84
CA GLY A 182 -23.17 8.52 -5.01
C GLY A 182 -22.31 9.75 -4.76
N LEU A 183 -22.81 10.72 -3.99
CA LEU A 183 -22.06 11.94 -3.66
C LEU A 183 -20.89 11.64 -2.70
N VAL A 184 -21.14 10.80 -1.69
CA VAL A 184 -20.09 10.31 -0.79
C VAL A 184 -19.05 9.51 -1.58
N TYR A 185 -19.47 8.69 -2.53
CA TYR A 185 -18.57 7.95 -3.42
C TYR A 185 -17.67 8.89 -4.23
N PHE A 186 -18.21 9.97 -4.82
CA PHE A 186 -17.37 10.92 -5.56
C PHE A 186 -16.34 11.61 -4.66
N TRP A 187 -16.69 11.92 -3.41
CA TRP A 187 -15.73 12.43 -2.44
C TRP A 187 -14.62 11.41 -2.12
N VAL A 188 -14.98 10.17 -1.83
CA VAL A 188 -14.01 9.10 -1.57
C VAL A 188 -13.13 8.82 -2.80
N LEU A 189 -13.72 8.84 -3.99
CA LEU A 189 -12.99 8.71 -5.26
C LEU A 189 -12.01 9.86 -5.45
N PHE A 190 -12.40 11.09 -5.14
CA PHE A 190 -11.51 12.26 -5.17
C PHE A 190 -10.32 12.08 -4.23
N VAL A 191 -10.56 11.68 -2.97
CA VAL A 191 -9.47 11.40 -2.00
C VAL A 191 -8.58 10.26 -2.49
N PHE A 192 -9.17 9.19 -3.03
CA PHE A 192 -8.44 8.07 -3.63
C PHE A 192 -7.53 8.52 -4.78
N LEU A 193 -8.04 9.33 -5.71
CA LEU A 193 -7.27 9.81 -6.85
C LEU A 193 -6.12 10.72 -6.40
N ILE A 194 -6.34 11.58 -5.39
CA ILE A 194 -5.28 12.39 -4.81
C ILE A 194 -4.21 11.52 -4.15
N GLY A 195 -4.60 10.57 -3.29
CA GLY A 195 -3.65 9.68 -2.62
C GLY A 195 -2.87 8.81 -3.60
N LEU A 196 -3.53 8.30 -4.64
CA LEU A 196 -2.89 7.55 -5.72
C LEU A 196 -1.93 8.44 -6.53
N ALA A 197 -2.32 9.66 -6.87
CA ALA A 197 -1.47 10.61 -7.58
C ALA A 197 -0.22 10.94 -6.75
N LEU A 198 -0.37 11.20 -5.44
CA LEU A 198 0.74 11.42 -4.52
C LEU A 198 1.67 10.20 -4.47
N ALA A 199 1.13 8.98 -4.35
CA ALA A 199 1.93 7.77 -4.38
C ALA A 199 2.70 7.60 -5.70
N ILE A 200 2.07 7.88 -6.85
CA ILE A 200 2.71 7.80 -8.17
C ILE A 200 3.84 8.83 -8.29
N VAL A 201 3.59 10.08 -7.88
CA VAL A 201 4.59 11.16 -7.89
C VAL A 201 5.77 10.77 -7.00
N LEU A 202 5.50 10.28 -5.79
CA LEU A 202 6.51 9.83 -4.83
C LEU A 202 7.40 8.72 -5.40
N VAL A 203 6.81 7.69 -5.98
CA VAL A 203 7.52 6.53 -6.56
C VAL A 203 8.34 6.90 -7.80
N ARG A 204 7.91 7.90 -8.57
CA ARG A 204 8.61 8.37 -9.78
C ARG A 204 9.67 9.43 -9.49
N SER A 205 9.56 10.10 -8.35
CA SER A 205 10.50 11.12 -7.88
C SER A 205 11.90 10.53 -7.58
N PRO A 206 12.93 11.39 -7.39
CA PRO A 206 14.25 10.95 -6.93
C PRO A 206 14.19 10.17 -5.61
N LEU A 207 13.30 10.58 -4.68
CA LEU A 207 13.07 9.90 -3.40
C LEU A 207 12.66 8.43 -3.64
N GLY A 208 11.75 8.17 -4.57
CA GLY A 208 11.32 6.81 -4.93
C GLY A 208 12.43 5.96 -5.55
N ARG A 209 13.46 6.57 -6.15
CA ARG A 209 14.67 5.83 -6.61
C ARG A 209 15.56 5.49 -5.43
N SER A 210 15.77 6.42 -4.50
CA SER A 210 16.52 6.16 -3.26
C SER A 210 15.83 5.09 -2.40
N MET A 211 14.48 5.10 -2.31
CA MET A 211 13.70 4.05 -1.64
C MET A 211 14.00 2.65 -2.19
N ARG A 212 13.94 2.50 -3.52
CA ARG A 212 14.30 1.24 -4.18
C ARG A 212 15.76 0.87 -3.97
N GLY A 213 16.65 1.86 -3.97
CA GLY A 213 18.07 1.64 -3.64
C GLY A 213 18.26 1.07 -2.24
N VAL A 214 17.53 1.59 -1.25
CA VAL A 214 17.54 1.09 0.14
C VAL A 214 17.01 -0.35 0.18
N ARG A 215 15.94 -0.65 -0.56
CA ARG A 215 15.37 -1.99 -0.68
C ARG A 215 16.36 -3.00 -1.28
N ASP A 216 17.04 -2.61 -2.36
CA ASP A 216 17.87 -3.53 -3.14
C ASP A 216 19.21 -3.84 -2.47
N ALA A 217 19.89 -2.81 -1.96
CA ALA A 217 21.18 -2.97 -1.27
C ALA A 217 21.50 -1.73 -0.42
N GLU A 218 21.05 -1.75 0.84
CA GLU A 218 21.32 -0.67 1.79
C GLU A 218 22.83 -0.40 1.97
N SER A 219 23.66 -1.47 2.05
CA SER A 219 25.12 -1.36 2.16
C SER A 219 25.76 -0.64 0.97
N ARG A 220 25.27 -0.89 -0.25
CA ARG A 220 25.74 -0.22 -1.47
C ARG A 220 25.36 1.26 -1.48
N LEU A 221 24.20 1.61 -0.94
CA LEU A 221 23.75 3.00 -0.83
C LEU A 221 24.65 3.80 0.13
N HIS A 222 25.06 3.17 1.24
CA HIS A 222 26.02 3.73 2.19
C HIS A 222 27.41 3.93 1.57
N ALA A 223 27.90 2.98 0.76
CA ALA A 223 29.17 3.12 0.04
C ALA A 223 29.18 4.30 -0.96
N LEU A 224 28.01 4.66 -1.50
CA LEU A 224 27.83 5.84 -2.36
C LEU A 224 27.64 7.15 -1.58
N GLY A 225 27.83 7.14 -0.25
CA GLY A 225 27.71 8.31 0.62
C GLY A 225 26.27 8.70 0.97
N GLN A 226 25.26 7.93 0.56
CA GLN A 226 23.87 8.21 0.92
C GLN A 226 23.51 7.60 2.28
N ARG A 227 22.89 8.41 3.15
CA ARG A 227 22.37 7.95 4.44
C ARG A 227 20.97 7.35 4.25
N SER A 228 20.77 6.12 4.71
CA SER A 228 19.49 5.41 4.57
C SER A 228 18.38 5.94 5.48
N TYR A 229 18.75 6.42 6.68
CA TYR A 229 17.80 6.94 7.68
C TYR A 229 16.83 8.01 7.15
N PRO A 230 17.28 9.14 6.56
CA PRO A 230 16.36 10.18 6.08
C PRO A 230 15.43 9.67 4.97
N VAL A 231 15.92 8.78 4.09
CA VAL A 231 15.10 8.19 3.02
C VAL A 231 14.00 7.32 3.61
N LYS A 232 14.32 6.47 4.59
CA LYS A 232 13.35 5.63 5.29
C LYS A 232 12.34 6.48 6.08
N LEU A 233 12.79 7.52 6.77
CA LEU A 233 11.93 8.41 7.56
C LEU A 233 10.93 9.18 6.68
N MET A 234 11.40 9.75 5.57
CA MET A 234 10.52 10.42 4.60
C MET A 234 9.51 9.45 4.01
N ALA A 235 9.96 8.25 3.59
CA ALA A 235 9.05 7.23 3.07
C ALA A 235 7.96 6.83 4.09
N TYR A 236 8.34 6.65 5.35
CA TYR A 236 7.41 6.31 6.43
C TYR A 236 6.41 7.42 6.73
N THR A 237 6.87 8.68 6.70
CA THR A 237 6.01 9.84 6.91
C THR A 237 5.00 10.01 5.77
N PHE A 238 5.43 9.89 4.51
CA PHE A 238 4.53 9.97 3.35
C PHE A 238 3.55 8.80 3.29
N ALA A 239 4.00 7.58 3.64
CA ALA A 239 3.10 6.43 3.76
C ALA A 239 2.05 6.67 4.86
N GLY A 240 2.47 7.18 6.02
CA GLY A 240 1.56 7.54 7.12
C GLY A 240 0.55 8.62 6.72
N ALA A 241 0.96 9.63 5.95
CA ALA A 241 0.05 10.63 5.40
C ALA A 241 -1.02 10.00 4.47
N ILE A 242 -0.61 9.06 3.61
CA ILE A 242 -1.55 8.34 2.72
C ILE A 242 -2.49 7.42 3.51
N ALA A 243 -2.00 6.77 4.56
CA ALA A 243 -2.86 6.03 5.49
C ALA A 243 -3.85 6.96 6.20
N GLY A 244 -3.43 8.16 6.60
CA GLY A 244 -4.32 9.18 7.14
C GLY A 244 -5.45 9.58 6.18
N MET A 245 -5.12 9.84 4.91
CA MET A 245 -6.12 10.11 3.85
C MET A 245 -7.10 8.94 3.68
N ALA A 246 -6.62 7.70 3.76
CA ALA A 246 -7.48 6.53 3.73
C ALA A 246 -8.47 6.52 4.91
N GLY A 247 -8.00 6.89 6.11
CA GLY A 247 -8.82 6.98 7.32
C GLY A 247 -9.89 8.06 7.23
N THR A 248 -9.54 9.25 6.73
CA THR A 248 -10.52 10.34 6.55
C THR A 248 -11.60 9.96 5.53
N ALA A 249 -11.22 9.30 4.43
CA ALA A 249 -12.15 8.78 3.44
C ALA A 249 -13.08 7.70 4.02
N TRP A 250 -12.53 6.78 4.82
CA TRP A 250 -13.31 5.74 5.51
C TRP A 250 -14.34 6.33 6.46
N THR A 251 -13.94 7.28 7.30
CA THR A 251 -14.85 7.95 8.24
C THR A 251 -15.96 8.73 7.52
N ALA A 252 -15.63 9.40 6.41
CA ALA A 252 -16.61 10.16 5.63
C ALA A 252 -17.76 9.29 5.09
N GLN A 253 -17.49 8.03 4.74
CA GLN A 253 -18.50 7.08 4.29
C GLN A 253 -19.20 6.30 5.41
N ALA A 254 -18.46 5.87 6.43
CA ALA A 254 -18.97 4.97 7.46
C ALA A 254 -19.71 5.75 8.57
N ARG A 255 -19.34 7.01 8.77
CA ARG A 255 -19.84 7.91 9.84
C ARG A 255 -19.75 7.31 11.24
N PHE A 256 -18.85 6.35 11.39
CA PHE A 256 -18.54 5.63 12.60
C PHE A 256 -17.11 5.13 12.50
N PHE A 257 -16.38 5.18 13.61
CA PHE A 257 -15.04 4.60 13.69
C PHE A 257 -14.75 4.08 15.10
N SER A 258 -14.33 2.83 15.22
CA SER A 258 -14.04 2.20 16.52
C SER A 258 -12.55 1.86 16.66
N PRO A 259 -12.04 1.70 17.90
CA PRO A 259 -10.68 1.21 18.10
C PRO A 259 -10.47 -0.19 17.51
N GLY A 260 -11.51 -1.02 17.47
CA GLY A 260 -11.49 -2.33 16.81
C GLY A 260 -11.15 -2.25 15.31
N ASP A 261 -11.47 -1.14 14.65
CA ASP A 261 -11.13 -0.88 13.25
C ASP A 261 -9.66 -0.48 13.04
N MET A 262 -8.89 -0.27 14.12
CA MET A 262 -7.42 -0.11 14.06
C MET A 262 -6.64 -1.30 14.63
N ALA A 263 -7.27 -2.46 14.80
CA ALA A 263 -6.62 -3.63 15.39
C ALA A 263 -5.56 -4.27 14.47
N PHE A 264 -4.69 -5.09 15.08
CA PHE A 264 -3.75 -5.97 14.37
C PHE A 264 -4.40 -6.77 13.23
N SER A 265 -5.66 -7.19 13.38
CA SER A 265 -6.39 -7.94 12.35
C SER A 265 -6.47 -7.16 11.03
N LEU A 266 -6.78 -5.86 11.05
CA LEU A 266 -6.80 -5.03 9.86
C LEU A 266 -5.38 -4.83 9.30
N ALA A 267 -4.38 -4.67 10.17
CA ALA A 267 -2.98 -4.50 9.75
C ALA A 267 -2.46 -5.75 9.02
N ALA A 268 -2.78 -6.94 9.55
CA ALA A 268 -2.46 -8.20 8.93
C ALA A 268 -3.16 -8.34 7.56
N ILE A 269 -4.46 -8.03 7.48
CA ILE A 269 -5.20 -8.06 6.21
C ILE A 269 -4.60 -7.07 5.20
N ALA A 270 -4.22 -5.87 5.62
CA ALA A 270 -3.61 -4.87 4.73
C ALA A 270 -2.23 -5.34 4.21
N LEU A 271 -1.38 -5.88 5.09
CA LEU A 271 -0.08 -6.44 4.69
C LEU A 271 -0.24 -7.64 3.75
N LEU A 272 -1.14 -8.57 4.08
CA LEU A 272 -1.45 -9.72 3.23
C LEU A 272 -2.03 -9.29 1.87
N SER A 273 -2.82 -8.21 1.84
CA SER A 273 -3.33 -7.62 0.59
C SER A 273 -2.19 -7.13 -0.31
N VAL A 274 -1.13 -6.55 0.26
CA VAL A 274 0.06 -6.19 -0.52
C VAL A 274 0.75 -7.42 -1.09
N VAL A 275 0.92 -8.47 -0.29
CA VAL A 275 1.52 -9.74 -0.73
C VAL A 275 0.71 -10.37 -1.87
N LEU A 276 -0.63 -10.42 -1.71
CA LEU A 276 -1.56 -10.91 -2.71
C LEU A 276 -1.50 -10.07 -4.00
N GLY A 277 -1.50 -8.75 -3.88
CA GLY A 277 -1.43 -7.84 -5.03
C GLY A 277 -0.10 -7.90 -5.78
N GLY A 278 0.99 -8.17 -5.06
CA GLY A 278 2.36 -8.15 -5.56
C GLY A 278 3.08 -6.87 -5.13
N ALA A 279 4.03 -7.02 -4.20
CA ALA A 279 4.74 -5.93 -3.57
C ALA A 279 5.56 -5.08 -4.58
N GLY A 280 5.46 -3.76 -4.45
CA GLY A 280 6.18 -2.77 -5.27
C GLY A 280 5.49 -2.47 -6.60
N THR A 281 4.19 -2.77 -6.70
CA THR A 281 3.37 -2.45 -7.86
C THR A 281 2.21 -1.58 -7.41
N LEU A 282 2.03 -0.38 -7.97
CA LEU A 282 0.92 0.50 -7.55
C LEU A 282 -0.48 -0.06 -7.86
N TRP A 283 -0.61 -0.88 -8.91
CA TRP A 283 -1.91 -1.45 -9.33
C TRP A 283 -2.29 -2.74 -8.59
N GLY A 284 -1.31 -3.52 -8.12
CA GLY A 284 -1.54 -4.77 -7.39
C GLY A 284 -2.36 -4.58 -6.10
N PRO A 285 -1.98 -3.65 -5.21
CA PRO A 285 -2.72 -3.23 -4.03
C PRO A 285 -4.17 -2.86 -4.30
N ILE A 286 -4.45 -2.12 -5.38
CA ILE A 286 -5.81 -1.69 -5.73
C ILE A 286 -6.68 -2.91 -6.05
N LEU A 287 -6.16 -3.83 -6.87
CA LEU A 287 -6.89 -5.04 -7.23
C LEU A 287 -7.05 -6.00 -6.04
N ALA A 288 -6.00 -6.15 -5.22
CA ALA A 288 -6.06 -6.97 -4.01
C ALA A 288 -7.05 -6.41 -3.00
N ALA A 289 -7.07 -5.10 -2.77
CA ALA A 289 -8.04 -4.44 -1.90
C ALA A 289 -9.49 -4.70 -2.35
N ALA A 290 -9.75 -4.64 -3.65
CA ALA A 290 -11.07 -4.96 -4.21
C ALA A 290 -11.47 -6.42 -3.93
N ILE A 291 -10.58 -7.37 -4.20
CA ILE A 291 -10.83 -8.80 -3.94
C ILE A 291 -11.06 -9.07 -2.46
N VAL A 292 -10.20 -8.51 -1.60
CA VAL A 292 -10.21 -8.76 -0.15
C VAL A 292 -11.48 -8.21 0.50
N ILE A 293 -11.85 -6.96 0.20
CA ILE A 293 -13.06 -6.34 0.75
C ILE A 293 -14.32 -7.00 0.18
N PHE A 294 -14.34 -7.33 -1.12
CA PHE A 294 -15.46 -8.05 -1.71
C PHE A 294 -15.68 -9.41 -1.04
N ILE A 295 -14.62 -10.18 -0.82
CA ILE A 295 -14.73 -11.49 -0.15
C ILE A 295 -15.11 -11.33 1.32
N ARG A 296 -14.45 -10.42 2.04
CA ARG A 296 -14.70 -10.21 3.47
C ARG A 296 -16.13 -9.77 3.75
N ASP A 297 -16.65 -8.87 2.92
CA ASP A 297 -17.85 -8.10 3.27
C ASP A 297 -19.09 -8.51 2.49
N TYR A 298 -18.92 -8.86 1.21
CA TYR A 298 -20.02 -9.32 0.37
C TYR A 298 -20.20 -10.83 0.49
N VAL A 299 -19.13 -11.61 0.25
CA VAL A 299 -19.19 -13.08 0.39
C VAL A 299 -19.33 -13.49 1.87
N GLY A 300 -18.64 -12.80 2.78
CA GLY A 300 -18.78 -13.05 4.21
C GLY A 300 -20.21 -12.87 4.72
N ALA A 301 -20.97 -11.90 4.18
CA ALA A 301 -22.38 -11.73 4.50
C ALA A 301 -23.26 -12.90 4.01
N MET A 302 -22.89 -13.56 2.90
CA MET A 302 -23.60 -14.72 2.38
C MET A 302 -23.32 -16.00 3.17
N VAL A 303 -22.16 -16.12 3.82
CA VAL A 303 -21.70 -17.33 4.54
C VAL A 303 -21.79 -17.14 6.06
N ASN A 304 -22.86 -16.51 6.55
CA ASN A 304 -23.14 -16.33 7.98
C ASN A 304 -21.98 -15.70 8.78
N GLY A 305 -21.25 -14.75 8.20
CA GLY A 305 -20.15 -14.05 8.88
C GLY A 305 -18.78 -14.74 8.85
N HIS A 306 -18.65 -15.91 8.22
CA HIS A 306 -17.39 -16.65 8.13
C HIS A 306 -16.41 -16.09 7.07
N GLY A 307 -16.55 -14.82 6.68
CA GLY A 307 -15.72 -14.17 5.67
C GLY A 307 -14.22 -14.17 6.01
N ALA A 308 -13.87 -14.08 7.31
CA ALA A 308 -12.48 -14.14 7.76
C ALA A 308 -11.84 -15.51 7.49
N THR A 309 -12.58 -16.60 7.66
CA THR A 309 -12.11 -17.97 7.40
C THR A 309 -11.86 -18.18 5.91
N ILE A 310 -12.79 -17.73 5.07
CA ILE A 310 -12.66 -17.80 3.60
C ILE A 310 -11.46 -16.98 3.14
N LEU A 311 -11.29 -15.78 3.71
CA LEU A 311 -10.18 -14.91 3.39
C LEU A 311 -8.83 -15.52 3.80
N GLY A 312 -8.75 -16.17 4.97
CA GLY A 312 -7.56 -16.91 5.40
C GLY A 312 -7.21 -18.05 4.45
N LEU A 313 -8.20 -18.85 4.04
CA LEU A 313 -8.01 -19.93 3.06
C LEU A 313 -7.54 -19.39 1.71
N LEU A 314 -8.16 -18.30 1.24
CA LEU A 314 -7.75 -17.62 0.01
C LEU A 314 -6.29 -17.17 0.07
N PHE A 315 -5.85 -16.59 1.20
CA PHE A 315 -4.46 -16.18 1.36
C PHE A 315 -3.49 -17.35 1.33
N VAL A 316 -3.82 -18.46 1.99
CA VAL A 316 -3.00 -19.69 1.93
C VAL A 316 -2.85 -20.13 0.46
N VAL A 317 -3.97 -20.29 -0.24
CA VAL A 317 -3.97 -20.69 -1.67
C VAL A 317 -3.17 -19.70 -2.52
N ALA A 318 -3.37 -18.41 -2.32
CA ALA A 318 -2.68 -17.37 -3.09
C ALA A 318 -1.17 -17.35 -2.84
N VAL A 319 -0.70 -17.57 -1.61
CA VAL A 319 0.72 -17.62 -1.29
C VAL A 319 1.39 -18.83 -1.96
N PHE A 320 0.72 -19.99 -1.98
CA PHE A 320 1.25 -21.19 -2.66
C PHE A 320 1.16 -21.10 -4.19
N ALA A 321 0.07 -20.57 -4.73
CA ALA A 321 -0.18 -20.56 -6.18
C ALA A 321 0.36 -19.30 -6.90
N LEU A 322 0.54 -18.18 -6.20
CA LEU A 322 1.01 -16.89 -6.75
C LEU A 322 2.21 -16.33 -5.97
N PRO A 323 3.42 -16.92 -6.07
CA PRO A 323 4.61 -16.49 -5.33
C PRO A 323 5.12 -15.07 -5.69
N ARG A 324 4.57 -14.45 -6.73
CA ARG A 324 4.86 -13.05 -7.13
C ARG A 324 3.63 -12.13 -7.03
N GLY A 325 2.55 -12.59 -6.40
CA GLY A 325 1.25 -11.92 -6.36
C GLY A 325 0.59 -11.80 -7.74
N ILE A 326 -0.59 -11.18 -7.76
CA ILE A 326 -1.40 -10.99 -8.98
C ILE A 326 -0.64 -10.17 -10.04
N ALA A 327 0.09 -9.13 -9.62
CA ALA A 327 0.90 -8.33 -10.54
C ALA A 327 2.03 -9.13 -11.22
N GLY A 328 2.53 -10.18 -10.55
CA GLY A 328 3.53 -11.09 -11.11
C GLY A 328 3.03 -11.88 -12.33
N LEU A 329 1.75 -12.24 -12.37
CA LEU A 329 1.13 -12.96 -13.50
C LEU A 329 1.06 -12.08 -14.75
N VAL A 330 0.71 -10.81 -14.58
CA VAL A 330 0.66 -9.82 -15.67
C VAL A 330 2.06 -9.54 -16.22
N ARG A 331 3.08 -9.54 -15.36
CA ARG A 331 4.48 -9.35 -15.78
C ARG A 331 5.06 -10.58 -16.48
N ARG A 332 4.70 -11.79 -16.05
CA ARG A 332 5.13 -13.06 -16.68
C ARG A 332 4.55 -13.22 -18.09
N ARG A 333 3.29 -12.81 -18.32
CA ARG A 333 2.70 -12.74 -19.68
C ARG A 333 3.30 -11.65 -20.57
N ARG A 334 4.08 -10.72 -20.01
CA ARG A 334 4.75 -9.63 -20.74
C ARG A 334 6.26 -9.89 -20.96
N GLY A 335 6.74 -11.12 -20.73
CA GLY A 335 8.09 -11.61 -21.06
C GLY A 335 8.91 -12.02 -19.82
N PRO A 336 9.54 -13.20 -19.86
CA PRO A 336 10.92 -13.28 -20.36
C PRO A 336 11.10 -14.31 -21.49
N THR A 337 11.61 -13.84 -22.64
CA THR A 337 12.38 -14.66 -23.57
C THR A 337 13.72 -14.95 -22.90
N LEU A 338 14.07 -16.24 -22.91
CA LEU A 338 15.29 -16.92 -22.45
C LEU A 338 15.40 -17.13 -20.94
N ALA A 339 14.90 -18.31 -20.57
CA ALA A 339 15.29 -19.05 -19.40
C ALA A 339 16.83 -19.23 -19.37
N VAL A 340 17.40 -19.00 -18.19
CA VAL A 340 18.64 -19.64 -17.78
C VAL A 340 18.35 -21.15 -17.79
N ALA A 341 18.91 -21.86 -18.76
CA ALA A 341 18.99 -23.30 -18.77
C ALA A 341 20.44 -23.69 -18.49
N GLY A 342 20.62 -24.46 -17.41
CA GLY A 342 21.81 -25.28 -17.17
C GLY A 342 22.91 -24.62 -16.36
N GLU A 343 22.78 -24.68 -15.02
CA GLU A 343 23.93 -25.12 -14.21
C GLU A 343 23.41 -25.70 -12.89
N GLY A 344 22.96 -26.94 -12.98
CA GLY A 344 23.01 -27.88 -11.87
C GLY A 344 23.86 -29.04 -12.37
N ASP A 345 25.05 -29.21 -11.81
CA ASP A 345 25.48 -30.44 -11.14
C ASP A 345 26.99 -30.38 -10.88
N ALA A 346 27.34 -30.22 -9.60
CA ALA A 346 28.63 -30.58 -9.06
C ALA A 346 28.44 -30.91 -7.57
N GLY A 347 27.63 -31.95 -7.30
CA GLY A 347 27.87 -32.80 -6.14
C GLY A 347 29.32 -33.30 -6.22
N VAL A 348 30.15 -33.07 -5.21
CA VAL A 348 30.33 -34.00 -4.09
C VAL A 348 30.34 -35.44 -4.58
N GLU A 349 31.46 -35.84 -5.17
CA GLU A 349 31.87 -37.23 -5.17
C GLU A 349 33.30 -37.29 -4.61
N GLY A 350 33.40 -37.86 -3.41
CA GLY A 350 34.67 -38.15 -2.78
C GLY A 350 35.32 -39.33 -3.48
N ALA A 351 36.58 -39.15 -3.87
CA ALA A 351 37.44 -40.27 -4.26
C ALA A 351 38.11 -40.83 -2.99
N LYS A 352 37.67 -42.03 -2.60
CA LYS A 352 38.60 -43.13 -2.33
C LYS A 352 38.96 -43.77 -3.66
#